data_AF-A0A1Z9VP26-F1
#
_entry.id   AF-A0A1Z9VP26-F1
#
_cell.length_a   1.000
_cell.length_b   1.000
_cell.length_c   1.000
_cell.angle_alpha   90.00
_cell.angle_beta   90.00
_cell.angle_gamma   90.00
#
_symmetry.space_group_name_H-M   'P 1'
#
loop_
_entity.id
_entity.type
_entity.pdbx_description
1 polymer ?
#
loop_
_entity_poly.entity_id
_entity_poly.type
_entity_poly.pdbx_seq_one_letter_code
_entity_poly.pdbx_strand_id
1 'polypeptide(L)'
;MIKEIRSKFDMKTINLIHVFITGTLLACIGYKKDNTPKWKFYALGFMALMIPVLVYLPKKFSLKYWTTIQIAHYLIIMPGLLYIAYKQKFSDQIYDSICALGIGLAGYHGYKYYTRLNKK
;
A
#
# COMPACT_ATOMS: atom_id res chain seq x y z
N MET A 1 -4.04 15.39 18.51
CA MET A 1 -2.96 15.03 17.57
C MET A 1 -3.31 13.95 16.53
N ILE A 2 -3.17 12.63 16.75
CA ILE A 2 -3.40 11.62 15.67
C ILE A 2 -4.84 11.63 15.13
N LYS A 3 -5.85 11.69 16.01
CA LYS A 3 -7.26 11.81 15.63
C LYS A 3 -7.57 13.07 14.80
N GLU A 4 -6.79 14.12 15.04
CA GLU A 4 -6.95 15.46 14.48
C GLU A 4 -6.35 15.57 13.08
N ILE A 5 -5.17 14.96 12.86
CA ILE A 5 -4.58 14.78 11.52
C ILE A 5 -5.53 13.94 10.66
N ARG A 6 -6.15 12.91 11.26
CA ARG A 6 -7.02 11.97 10.57
C ARG A 6 -8.38 12.56 10.18
N SER A 7 -8.90 13.53 10.91
CA SER A 7 -10.18 14.18 10.54
C SER A 7 -10.03 15.14 9.36
N LYS A 8 -8.81 15.58 9.03
CA LYS A 8 -8.54 16.48 7.90
C LYS A 8 -8.56 15.79 6.54
N PHE A 9 -8.49 14.45 6.49
CA PHE A 9 -8.47 13.70 5.24
C PHE A 9 -9.64 12.73 5.16
N ASP A 10 -10.47 12.86 4.12
CA ASP A 10 -11.48 11.86 3.82
C ASP A 10 -10.81 10.50 3.57
N MET A 11 -11.40 9.42 4.09
CA MET A 11 -10.91 8.05 3.93
C MET A 11 -10.79 7.67 2.45
N LYS A 12 -11.60 8.25 1.56
CA LYS A 12 -11.47 8.04 0.10
C LYS A 12 -10.16 8.61 -0.43
N THR A 13 -9.78 9.80 0.02
CA THR A 13 -8.54 10.47 -0.37
C THR A 13 -7.33 9.73 0.18
N ILE A 14 -7.35 9.35 1.47
CA ILE A 14 -6.29 8.52 2.07
C ILE A 14 -6.15 7.23 1.27
N ASN A 15 -7.26 6.53 1.00
CA ASN A 15 -7.26 5.27 0.26
C ASN A 15 -6.72 5.40 -1.16
N LEU A 16 -6.97 6.51 -1.83
CA LEU A 16 -6.44 6.75 -3.16
C LEU A 16 -4.93 7.02 -3.11
N ILE A 17 -4.51 7.96 -2.26
CA ILE A 17 -3.12 8.41 -2.19
C ILE A 17 -2.21 7.28 -1.75
N HIS A 18 -2.54 6.57 -0.65
CA HIS A 18 -1.62 5.55 -0.14
C HIS A 18 -1.53 4.34 -1.06
N VAL A 19 -2.63 3.92 -1.70
CA VAL A 19 -2.59 2.77 -2.61
C VAL A 19 -1.91 3.13 -3.93
N PHE A 20 -2.12 4.34 -4.44
CA PHE A 20 -1.43 4.77 -5.66
C PHE A 20 0.08 4.92 -5.43
N ILE A 21 0.49 5.60 -4.37
CA ILE A 21 1.92 5.75 -4.03
C ILE A 21 2.57 4.39 -3.79
N THR A 22 1.95 3.52 -2.99
CA THR A 22 2.50 2.19 -2.68
C THR A 22 2.53 1.30 -3.92
N GLY A 23 1.47 1.31 -4.73
CA GLY A 23 1.39 0.55 -5.98
C GLY A 23 2.45 0.98 -6.99
N THR A 24 2.62 2.29 -7.21
CA THR A 24 3.66 2.81 -8.09
C THR A 24 5.07 2.53 -7.57
N LEU A 25 5.31 2.60 -6.25
CA LEU A 25 6.59 2.21 -5.65
C LEU A 25 6.90 0.75 -5.90
N LEU A 26 5.95 -0.16 -5.64
CA LEU A 26 6.10 -1.59 -5.90
C LEU A 26 6.37 -1.87 -7.38
N ALA A 27 5.58 -1.27 -8.29
CA ALA A 27 5.79 -1.40 -9.73
C ALA A 27 7.21 -0.95 -10.13
N CYS A 28 7.66 0.17 -9.59
CA CYS A 28 8.99 0.71 -9.89
C CYS A 28 10.13 -0.15 -9.33
N ILE A 29 9.98 -0.67 -8.11
CA ILE A 29 10.94 -1.59 -7.49
C ILE A 29 11.03 -2.88 -8.30
N GLY A 30 9.89 -3.48 -8.65
CA GLY A 30 9.84 -4.70 -9.45
C GLY A 30 10.41 -4.52 -10.84
N TYR A 31 10.11 -3.40 -11.51
CA TYR A 31 10.64 -3.10 -12.85
C TYR A 31 12.16 -2.85 -12.86
N LYS A 32 12.68 -2.09 -11.89
CA LYS A 32 14.11 -1.76 -11.83
C LYS A 32 14.97 -2.85 -11.21
N LYS A 33 14.36 -3.81 -10.50
CA LYS A 33 15.06 -4.97 -9.90
C LYS A 33 16.26 -4.51 -9.08
N ASP A 34 17.44 -5.06 -9.32
CA ASP A 34 18.70 -4.71 -8.63
C ASP A 34 19.21 -3.29 -8.92
N ASN A 35 18.71 -2.64 -9.98
CA ASN A 35 19.00 -1.23 -10.27
C ASN A 35 18.08 -0.26 -9.51
N THR A 36 17.29 -0.75 -8.56
CA THR A 36 16.41 0.08 -7.74
C THR A 36 17.23 0.89 -6.73
N PRO A 37 17.14 2.23 -6.73
CA PRO A 37 17.85 3.04 -5.74
C PRO A 37 17.24 2.83 -4.34
N LYS A 38 18.11 2.76 -3.32
CA LYS A 38 17.73 2.45 -1.92
C LYS A 38 16.61 3.31 -1.36
N TRP A 39 16.55 4.59 -1.74
CA TRP A 39 15.50 5.50 -1.24
C TRP A 39 14.08 5.04 -1.58
N LYS A 40 13.88 4.28 -2.67
CA LYS A 40 12.55 3.73 -3.01
C LYS A 40 12.11 2.65 -2.02
N PHE A 41 13.04 1.82 -1.57
CA PHE A 41 12.78 0.85 -0.51
C PHE A 41 12.50 1.56 0.82
N TYR A 42 13.24 2.62 1.15
CA TYR A 42 12.97 3.43 2.35
C TYR A 42 11.61 4.14 2.28
N ALA A 43 11.23 4.68 1.10
CA ALA A 43 9.92 5.25 0.89
C ALA A 43 8.81 4.19 1.07
N LEU A 44 9.00 2.97 0.55
CA LEU A 44 8.06 1.87 0.74
C LEU A 44 7.92 1.50 2.23
N GLY A 45 9.05 1.41 2.95
CA GLY A 45 9.06 1.14 4.39
C GLY A 45 8.36 2.24 5.19
N PHE A 46 8.60 3.50 4.85
CA PHE A 46 7.90 4.65 5.45
C PHE A 46 6.38 4.55 5.23
N MET A 47 5.95 4.25 4.00
CA MET A 47 4.53 4.04 3.71
C MET A 47 3.92 2.89 4.54
N ALA A 48 4.67 1.81 4.75
CA ALA A 48 4.24 0.71 5.61
C ALA A 48 4.12 1.14 7.08
N LEU A 49 5.07 1.92 7.60
CA LEU A 49 5.03 2.47 8.97
C LEU A 49 3.90 3.49 9.17
N MET A 50 3.34 4.07 8.12
CA MET A 50 2.15 4.93 8.20
C MET A 50 0.84 4.14 8.36
N ILE A 51 0.83 2.82 8.18
CA ILE A 51 -0.38 2.00 8.31
C ILE A 51 -1.06 2.14 9.68
N PRO A 52 -0.36 2.07 10.84
CA PRO A 52 -0.98 2.28 12.14
C PRO A 52 -1.59 3.68 12.34
N VAL A 53 -1.12 4.67 11.59
CA VAL A 53 -1.64 6.04 11.62
C VAL A 53 -2.91 6.16 10.77
N LEU A 54 -2.93 5.51 9.61
CA LEU A 54 -3.96 5.65 8.56
C LEU A 54 -5.08 4.61 8.65
N VAL A 55 -4.81 3.42 9.19
CA VAL A 55 -5.76 2.30 9.33
C VAL A 55 -6.01 2.06 10.82
N TYR A 56 -7.27 1.81 11.21
CA TYR A 56 -7.59 1.53 12.61
C TYR A 56 -7.34 0.05 12.90
N LEU A 57 -6.71 -0.24 14.03
CA LEU A 57 -6.69 -1.59 14.58
C LEU A 57 -8.15 -1.97 14.92
N PRO A 58 -8.65 -3.12 14.45
CA PRO A 58 -10.01 -3.54 14.72
C PRO A 58 -10.19 -3.78 16.22
N LYS A 59 -11.19 -3.14 16.82
CA LYS A 59 -11.51 -3.33 18.26
C LYS A 59 -12.07 -4.70 18.58
N LYS A 60 -12.68 -5.36 17.60
CA LYS A 60 -13.28 -6.70 17.71
C LYS A 60 -12.91 -7.49 16.47
N PHE A 61 -12.50 -8.74 16.66
CA PHE A 61 -12.28 -9.66 15.55
C PHE A 61 -13.63 -10.05 14.93
N SER A 62 -13.74 -9.94 13.61
CA SER A 62 -14.95 -10.27 12.85
C SER A 62 -14.54 -10.53 11.39
N LEU A 63 -15.22 -11.46 10.72
CA LEU A 63 -15.01 -11.74 9.30
C LEU A 63 -15.78 -10.80 8.36
N LYS A 64 -16.34 -9.70 8.90
CA LYS A 64 -16.91 -8.62 8.09
C LYS A 64 -15.84 -8.02 7.19
N TYR A 65 -16.20 -7.73 5.95
CA TYR A 65 -15.31 -7.18 4.91
C TYR A 65 -14.32 -6.12 5.44
N TRP A 66 -14.82 -5.06 6.10
CA TRP A 66 -13.96 -3.98 6.60
C TRP A 66 -13.01 -4.40 7.71
N THR A 67 -13.43 -5.28 8.61
CA THR A 67 -12.58 -5.83 9.66
C THR A 67 -11.50 -6.72 9.06
N THR A 68 -11.84 -7.56 8.08
CA THR A 68 -10.87 -8.39 7.34
C THR A 68 -9.81 -7.53 6.65
N ILE A 69 -10.21 -6.43 5.99
CA ILE A 69 -9.26 -5.50 5.37
C ILE A 69 -8.34 -4.88 6.43
N GLN A 70 -8.88 -4.44 7.57
CA GLN A 70 -8.05 -3.90 8.66
C GLN A 70 -7.05 -4.94 9.17
N ILE A 71 -7.49 -6.17 9.42
CA ILE A 71 -6.61 -7.28 9.86
C ILE A 71 -5.51 -7.55 8.83
N ALA A 72 -5.87 -7.62 7.54
CA ALA A 72 -4.91 -7.86 6.47
C ALA A 72 -3.82 -6.76 6.42
N HIS A 73 -4.18 -5.51 6.72
CA HIS A 73 -3.18 -4.43 6.79
C HIS A 73 -2.10 -4.68 7.84
N TYR A 74 -2.48 -5.17 9.02
CA TYR A 74 -1.53 -5.40 10.11
C TYR A 74 -0.80 -6.74 10.02
N LEU A 75 -1.45 -7.80 9.53
CA LEU A 75 -0.87 -9.14 9.52
C LEU A 75 -0.13 -9.49 8.23
N ILE A 76 -0.50 -8.88 7.10
CA ILE A 76 0.02 -9.27 5.79
C ILE A 76 0.69 -8.08 5.10
N ILE A 77 -0.05 -6.98 4.90
CA ILE A 77 0.42 -5.86 4.07
C ILE A 77 1.58 -5.14 4.76
N MET A 78 1.42 -4.69 6.00
CA MET A 78 2.49 -3.97 6.72
C MET A 78 3.77 -4.82 6.86
N PRO A 79 3.71 -6.09 7.35
CA PRO A 79 4.91 -6.92 7.43
C PRO A 79 5.52 -7.21 6.06
N GLY A 80 4.70 -7.48 5.03
CA GLY A 80 5.19 -7.76 3.68
C GLY A 80 5.91 -6.56 3.06
N LEU A 81 5.34 -5.36 3.18
CA LEU A 81 5.97 -4.13 2.68
C LEU A 81 7.26 -3.80 3.44
N LEU A 82 7.27 -3.96 4.78
CA LEU A 82 8.47 -3.78 5.59
C LEU A 82 9.55 -4.80 5.23
N TYR A 83 9.18 -6.05 4.97
CA TYR A 83 10.11 -7.08 4.54
C TYR A 83 10.75 -6.73 3.18
N ILE A 84 9.96 -6.25 2.21
CA ILE A 84 10.48 -5.76 0.92
C ILE A 84 11.45 -4.60 1.14
N ALA A 85 11.08 -3.62 1.96
CA ALA A 85 11.89 -2.46 2.28
C ALA A 85 13.22 -2.82 2.98
N TYR A 86 13.18 -3.83 3.85
CA TYR A 86 14.35 -4.31 4.60
C TYR A 86 15.29 -5.17 3.75
N LYS A 87 14.74 -6.16 3.03
CA LYS A 87 15.54 -7.17 2.33
C LYS A 87 16.21 -6.62 1.07
N GLN A 88 15.53 -5.73 0.33
CA GLN A 88 16.00 -4.97 -0.84
C GLN A 88 16.54 -5.75 -2.05
N LYS A 89 16.86 -7.05 -1.89
CA LYS A 89 17.38 -7.93 -2.92
C LYS A 89 16.59 -9.22 -2.96
N PHE A 90 16.11 -9.55 -4.16
CA PHE A 90 15.22 -10.67 -4.40
C PHE A 90 15.61 -11.40 -5.69
N SER A 91 15.03 -12.57 -5.94
CA SER A 91 15.15 -13.22 -7.24
C SER A 91 14.32 -12.48 -8.29
N ASP A 92 14.64 -12.69 -9.56
CA ASP A 92 13.89 -12.13 -10.69
C ASP A 92 12.38 -12.43 -10.60
N GLN A 93 12.00 -13.66 -10.27
CA GLN A 93 10.58 -14.03 -10.18
C GLN A 93 9.86 -13.24 -9.08
N ILE A 94 10.54 -12.96 -7.96
CA ILE A 94 9.97 -12.17 -6.88
C ILE A 94 9.86 -10.71 -7.31
N TYR A 95 10.85 -10.15 -8.00
CA TYR A 95 10.73 -8.79 -8.55
C TYR A 95 9.59 -8.67 -9.56
N ASP A 96 9.43 -9.66 -10.45
CA ASP A 96 8.33 -9.69 -11.42
C ASP A 96 6.98 -9.76 -10.70
N SER A 97 6.89 -10.55 -9.62
CA SER A 97 5.70 -10.61 -8.76
C SER A 97 5.42 -9.27 -8.06
N ILE A 98 6.44 -8.60 -7.52
CA ILE A 98 6.34 -7.27 -6.93
C ILE A 98 5.87 -6.25 -7.97
N CYS A 99 6.39 -6.34 -9.21
CA CYS A 99 6.00 -5.48 -10.32
C CYS A 99 4.53 -5.65 -10.67
N ALA A 100 4.10 -6.91 -10.88
CA ALA A 100 2.72 -7.26 -11.19
C ALA A 100 1.76 -6.82 -10.08
N LEU A 101 2.12 -7.02 -8.81
CA LEU A 101 1.34 -6.53 -7.68
C LEU A 101 1.21 -5.01 -7.69
N GLY A 102 2.31 -4.30 -7.93
CA GLY A 102 2.31 -2.83 -8.01
C GLY A 102 1.42 -2.29 -9.13
N ILE A 103 1.56 -2.85 -10.34
CA ILE A 103 0.72 -2.50 -11.50
C ILE A 103 -0.75 -2.84 -11.24
N GLY A 104 -1.03 -4.02 -10.71
CA GLY A 104 -2.40 -4.46 -10.41
C GLY A 104 -3.08 -3.57 -9.39
N LEU A 105 -2.39 -3.22 -8.29
CA LEU A 105 -2.92 -2.31 -7.27
C LEU A 105 -3.15 -0.91 -7.83
N ALA A 106 -2.15 -0.32 -8.50
CA ALA A 106 -2.28 1.02 -9.06
C ALA A 106 -3.37 1.08 -10.14
N GLY A 107 -3.42 0.08 -11.02
CA GLY A 107 -4.40 -0.03 -12.11
C GLY A 107 -5.83 -0.21 -11.60
N TYR A 108 -6.06 -1.17 -10.69
CA TYR A 108 -7.39 -1.40 -10.11
C TYR A 108 -7.93 -0.16 -9.38
N HIS A 109 -7.10 0.48 -8.57
CA HIS A 109 -7.50 1.68 -7.84
C HIS A 109 -7.65 2.90 -8.75
N GLY A 110 -6.79 3.06 -9.76
CA GLY A 110 -6.91 4.08 -10.80
C GLY A 110 -8.22 3.94 -11.58
N TYR A 111 -8.55 2.74 -12.03
CA TYR A 111 -9.81 2.45 -12.72
C TYR A 111 -11.04 2.72 -11.83
N LYS A 112 -11.00 2.26 -10.58
CA LYS A 112 -12.08 2.52 -9.60
C LYS A 112 -12.24 4.01 -9.29
N TYR A 113 -11.16 4.78 -9.31
CA TYR A 113 -11.22 6.22 -9.17
C TYR A 113 -11.83 6.89 -10.40
N TYR A 114 -11.34 6.55 -11.60
CA TYR A 114 -11.86 7.04 -12.88
C TYR A 114 -13.37 6.82 -13.03
N THR A 115 -13.83 5.60 -12.78
CA THR A 115 -15.27 5.25 -12.84
C THR A 115 -16.14 6.03 -11.85
N ARG A 116 -15.60 6.48 -10.71
CA ARG A 116 -16.33 7.33 -9.76
C ARG A 116 -16.44 8.78 -10.22
N LEU A 117 -15.45 9.27 -10.98
CA LEU A 117 -15.50 10.60 -11.57
C LEU A 117 -16.56 10.67 -12.67
N ASN A 118 -16.69 9.63 -13.48
CA ASN A 118 -17.60 9.58 -14.62
C ASN A 118 -19.03 9.11 -14.28
N LYS A 119 -19.31 8.77 -13.01
CA LYS A 119 -20.66 8.47 -12.52
C LYS A 119 -21.33 9.69 -11.86
N LYS A 120 -20.74 10.88 -12.01
CA LYS A 120 -21.40 12.17 -11.76
C LYS A 120 -22.08 12.61 -13.03
#